data_AF-X5M6W9-F1
#
_entry.id   AF-X5M6W9-F1
#
_cell.length_a   1.000
_cell.length_b   1.000
_cell.length_c   1.000
_cell.angle_alpha   90.00
_cell.angle_beta   90.00
_cell.angle_gamma   90.00
#
_symmetry.space_group_name_H-M   'P 1'
#
loop_
_entity.id
_entity.type
_entity.pdbx_description
1 polymer ?
#
loop_
_entity_poly.entity_id
_entity_poly.type
_entity_poly.pdbx_seq_one_letter_code
_entity_poly.pdbx_strand_id
1 'polypeptide(L)' 'MSDENLPDRITVLAKEFTPAAMEFHRRHMAEKGYRLDGGITPRQFQVTDGLGDPDILFDGDMYYAATFVKSTVDD' A
#
# COMPACT_ATOMS: atom_id res chain seq x y z
N MET A 1 -6.62 -22.65 -11.84
CA MET A 1 -6.82 -21.30 -12.40
C MET A 1 -5.52 -20.57 -12.13
N SER A 2 -4.99 -19.80 -13.09
CA SER A 2 -3.66 -19.19 -12.94
C SER A 2 -3.75 -17.84 -12.23
N ASP A 3 -3.03 -17.68 -11.12
CA ASP A 3 -2.83 -16.42 -10.39
C ASP A 3 -1.87 -15.43 -11.11
N GLU A 4 -1.52 -15.71 -12.36
CA GLU A 4 -0.43 -15.11 -13.13
C GLU A 4 -0.83 -13.81 -13.87
N ASN A 5 -1.84 -13.08 -13.39
CA ASN A 5 -2.25 -11.79 -13.97
C ASN A 5 -2.87 -10.80 -12.97
N LEU A 6 -2.49 -10.91 -11.69
CA LEU A 6 -2.79 -9.85 -10.71
C LEU A 6 -1.84 -8.66 -10.93
N PRO A 7 -2.34 -7.41 -10.96
CA PRO A 7 -1.50 -6.23 -11.18
C PRO A 7 -0.56 -6.01 -9.99
N ASP A 8 0.73 -5.81 -10.27
CA ASP A 8 1.76 -5.61 -9.25
C ASP A 8 1.38 -4.43 -8.32
N ARG A 9 1.44 -4.68 -7.02
CA ARG A 9 0.90 -3.81 -5.97
C ARG A 9 1.86 -3.72 -4.79
N ILE A 10 2.33 -2.49 -4.53
CA ILE A 10 3.24 -2.16 -3.44
C ILE A 10 2.53 -1.21 -2.47
N THR A 11 2.40 -1.59 -1.21
CA THR A 11 1.85 -0.71 -0.15
C THR A 11 2.98 -0.21 0.75
N VAL A 12 3.17 1.10 0.80
CA VAL A 12 4.12 1.74 1.72
C VAL A 12 3.39 2.15 3.00
N LEU A 13 3.95 1.76 4.15
CA LEU A 13 3.46 2.15 5.48
C LEU A 13 4.44 3.14 6.14
N ALA A 14 3.92 4.22 6.73
CA ALA A 14 4.71 5.19 7.48
C ALA A 14 3.91 5.81 8.64
N LYS A 15 4.58 6.14 9.75
CA LYS A 15 3.95 6.88 10.87
C LYS A 15 3.62 8.33 10.50
N GLU A 16 4.45 8.95 9.66
CA GLU A 16 4.29 10.32 9.18
C GLU A 16 4.44 10.38 7.65
N PHE A 17 3.67 11.26 6.99
CA PHE A 17 3.85 11.58 5.57
C PHE A 17 3.77 13.08 5.35
N THR A 18 4.85 13.68 4.85
CA THR A 18 4.85 15.08 4.40
C THR A 18 4.47 15.16 2.91
N PRO A 19 3.86 16.25 2.44
CA PRO A 19 3.51 16.41 1.02
C PRO A 19 4.71 16.24 0.08
N ALA A 20 5.89 16.72 0.48
CA ALA A 20 7.12 16.59 -0.30
C ALA A 20 7.61 15.14 -0.40
N ALA A 21 7.54 14.36 0.69
CA ALA A 21 7.90 12.94 0.66
C ALA A 21 6.91 12.12 -0.18
N MET A 22 5.60 12.40 -0.07
CA MET A 22 4.58 11.75 -0.89
C MET A 22 4.72 12.11 -2.38
N GLU A 23 5.10 13.35 -2.72
CA GLU A 23 5.40 13.73 -4.11
C GLU A 23 6.68 13.04 -4.64
N PHE A 24 7.75 12.97 -3.85
CA PHE A 24 8.98 12.27 -4.23
C PHE A 24 8.73 10.78 -4.49
N HIS A 25 8.02 10.08 -3.59
CA HIS A 25 7.63 8.69 -3.80
C HIS A 25 6.69 8.55 -5.02
N ARG A 26 5.70 9.44 -5.18
CA ARG A 26 4.81 9.41 -6.35
C ARG A 26 5.55 9.54 -7.68
N ARG A 27 6.57 10.40 -7.77
CA ARG A 27 7.42 10.54 -8.98
C ARG A 27 8.23 9.26 -9.22
N HIS A 28 9.00 8.81 -8.24
CA HIS A 28 9.88 7.63 -8.36
C HIS A 28 9.11 6.31 -8.61
N MET A 29 7.85 6.22 -8.15
CA MET A 29 6.95 5.09 -8.45
C MET A 29 6.33 5.23 -9.86
N ALA A 30 5.96 6.43 -10.29
CA ALA A 30 5.47 6.69 -11.64
C ALA A 30 6.52 6.41 -12.74
N GLU A 31 7.80 6.75 -12.49
CA GLU A 31 8.93 6.39 -13.36
C GLU A 31 9.08 4.88 -13.57
N LYS A 32 8.58 4.05 -12.64
CA LYS A 32 8.57 2.57 -12.72
C LYS A 32 7.28 1.99 -13.29
N GLY A 33 6.32 2.85 -13.67
CA GLY A 33 5.01 2.49 -14.21
C GLY A 33 3.90 2.30 -13.16
N TYR A 34 4.14 2.61 -11.89
CA TYR A 34 3.13 2.52 -10.83
C TYR A 34 2.31 3.81 -10.71
N ARG A 35 1.04 3.68 -10.33
CA ARG A 35 0.13 4.78 -10.03
C ARG A 35 -0.38 4.63 -8.59
N LEU A 36 -0.59 5.74 -7.89
CA LEU A 36 -1.17 5.71 -6.54
C LEU A 36 -2.63 5.23 -6.64
N ASP A 37 -2.98 4.21 -5.84
CA ASP A 37 -4.30 3.60 -5.74
C ASP A 37 -5.01 4.07 -4.46
N GLY A 38 -6.09 4.83 -4.62
CA GLY A 38 -6.86 5.38 -3.50
C GLY A 38 -6.21 6.54 -2.74
N GLY A 39 -6.74 6.81 -1.54
CA GLY A 39 -6.36 7.93 -0.68
C GLY A 39 -5.45 7.54 0.48
N ILE A 40 -4.35 8.28 0.66
CA ILE A 40 -3.37 8.08 1.73
C ILE A 40 -4.00 8.50 3.06
N THR A 41 -4.32 7.52 3.91
CA THR A 41 -5.14 7.71 5.10
C THR A 41 -4.52 7.00 6.31
N PRO A 42 -4.48 7.64 7.49
CA PRO A 42 -3.95 7.02 8.70
C PRO A 42 -4.96 6.00 9.21
N ARG A 43 -4.49 4.81 9.56
CA ARG A 43 -5.30 3.72 10.11
C ARG A 43 -4.46 2.85 11.05
N GLN A 44 -5.14 2.21 11.99
CA GLN A 44 -4.59 1.08 12.74
C GLN A 44 -4.64 -0.17 11.85
N PHE A 45 -3.69 -1.10 12.04
CA PHE A 45 -3.62 -2.34 11.27
C PHE A 45 -3.85 -3.53 12.18
N GLN A 46 -4.44 -4.59 11.63
CA GLN A 46 -4.70 -5.85 12.32
C GLN A 46 -4.40 -7.02 11.37
N VAL A 47 -4.14 -8.19 11.93
CA VAL A 47 -3.98 -9.46 11.22
C VAL A 47 -5.01 -10.47 11.70
N THR A 48 -5.45 -11.38 10.83
CA THR A 48 -6.46 -12.40 11.18
C THR A 48 -6.09 -13.72 10.53
N ASP A 49 -5.82 -14.74 11.34
CA ASP A 49 -5.47 -16.10 10.88
C ASP A 49 -6.70 -16.96 10.53
N GLY A 50 -7.90 -16.35 10.55
CA GLY A 50 -9.18 -17.01 10.30
C GLY A 50 -9.75 -17.81 11.48
N LEU A 51 -8.95 -18.07 12.53
CA LEU A 51 -9.32 -18.89 13.70
C LEU A 51 -9.19 -18.12 15.04
N GLY A 52 -9.59 -16.84 15.07
CA GLY A 52 -9.61 -16.05 16.30
C GLY A 52 -9.95 -14.58 16.08
N ASP A 53 -9.93 -13.80 17.17
CA ASP A 53 -9.99 -12.35 17.13
C ASP A 53 -8.80 -11.73 16.37
N PRO A 54 -8.98 -10.57 15.73
CA PRO A 54 -7.94 -9.94 14.91
C PRO A 54 -6.85 -9.27 15.78
N ASP A 55 -5.63 -9.81 15.75
CA ASP A 55 -4.48 -9.32 16.51
C ASP A 55 -4.01 -7.94 15.98
N ILE A 56 -3.49 -7.09 16.87
CA ILE A 56 -3.19 -5.68 16.58
C ILE A 56 -1.73 -5.55 16.13
N LEU A 57 -1.54 -5.07 14.90
CA LEU A 57 -0.21 -4.84 14.36
C LEU A 57 0.36 -3.49 14.84
N PHE A 58 1.69 -3.43 14.90
CA PHE A 58 2.47 -2.23 15.22
C PHE A 58 2.09 -1.56 16.56
N ASP A 59 1.85 -2.34 17.62
CA ASP A 59 1.51 -1.85 18.97
C ASP A 59 0.20 -1.01 19.04
N GLY A 60 -0.59 -0.99 17.95
CA GLY A 60 -1.78 -0.15 17.83
C GLY A 60 -1.51 1.27 17.33
N ASP A 61 -0.27 1.60 16.97
CA ASP A 61 0.07 2.87 16.33
C ASP A 61 -0.71 3.10 15.02
N MET A 62 -1.02 4.36 14.73
CA MET A 62 -1.63 4.78 13.47
C MET A 62 -0.56 4.93 12.38
N TYR A 63 -0.73 4.22 11.26
CA TYR A 63 0.14 4.32 10.09
C TYR A 63 -0.65 4.80 8.86
N TYR A 64 -0.02 5.64 8.05
CA TYR A 64 -0.51 5.98 6.72
C TYR A 64 -0.14 4.87 5.73
N ALA A 65 -1.13 4.36 5.00
CA ALA A 65 -0.90 3.50 3.83
C ALA A 65 -0.96 4.31 2.54
N ALA A 66 0.07 4.16 1.70
CA ALA A 66 0.06 4.57 0.30
C ALA A 66 0.20 3.32 -0.59
N THR A 67 -0.88 2.92 -1.24
CA THR A 67 -0.90 1.79 -2.18
C THR A 67 -0.51 2.28 -3.56
N PHE A 68 0.39 1.57 -4.23
CA PHE A 68 0.82 1.83 -5.60
C PHE A 68 0.55 0.60 -6.46
N VAL A 69 -0.12 0.77 -7.59
CA VAL A 69 -0.42 -0.32 -8.54
C VAL A 69 0.22 -0.06 -9.90
N LYS A 70 0.84 -1.09 -10.46
CA LYS A 70 1.32 -1.10 -11.84
C LYS A 70 0.37 -1.96 -12.66
N SER A 71 -0.26 -1.36 -13.65
CA SER A 71 -1.13 -2.08 -14.58
C SER A 71 -0.26 -3.00 -15.44
N THR A 72 -0.44 -4.31 -15.28
CA THR A 72 -0.01 -5.33 -16.24
C THR A 72 -0.91 -5.23 -17.47
N VAL A 73 -0.59 -4.28 -18.35
CA VAL A 73 -1.10 -4.28 -19.72
C VAL A 73 -0.23 -5.26 -20.49
N ASP A 74 -0.74 -6.48 -20.64
CA ASP A 74 -0.39 -7.35 -21.76
C ASP A 74 -0.97 -6.71 -23.05
N ASP A 75 -0.29 -6.87 -24.18
CA ASP A 75 -0.55 -6.18 -25.46
C ASP A 75 -1.64 -6.87 -26.32
#